data_AF-A0A938ZD79-F1
#
_entry.id   AF-A0A938ZD79-F1
#
_cell.length_a   1.000
_cell.length_b   1.000
_cell.length_c   1.000
_cell.angle_alpha   90.00
_cell.angle_beta   90.00
_cell.angle_gamma   90.00
#
_symmetry.space_group_name_H-M   'P 1'
#
loop_
_entity.id
_entity.type
_entity.pdbx_description
1 polymer ?
#
loop_
_entity_poly.entity_id
_entity_poly.type
_entity_poly.pdbx_seq_one_letter_code
_entity_poly.pdbx_strand_id
1 'polypeptide(L)'
;MNLTEYQRRIQTLQTKLSSYNTMLSTLDEAMGQIQLLEEDLSSYSEKMLMSVGTRYGKNSLQYVQAGGKRRQRNKGASNTEPATTAIALNVEKATTNGKSTETAVN
;
A
#
# COMPACT_ATOMS: atom_id res chain seq x y z
N MET A 1 32.28 39.11 34.59
CA MET A 1 31.24 38.83 33.58
C MET A 1 30.58 40.17 33.24
N ASN A 2 30.49 40.54 31.94
CA ASN A 2 30.01 41.87 31.51
C ASN A 2 28.54 41.80 31.08
N LEU A 3 27.74 42.81 31.46
CA LEU A 3 26.32 42.93 31.09
C LEU A 3 26.10 42.91 29.57
N THR A 4 27.02 43.49 28.80
CA THR A 4 26.95 43.52 27.33
C THR A 4 27.10 42.13 26.72
N GLU A 5 27.99 41.30 27.28
CA GLU A 5 28.18 39.91 26.87
C GLU A 5 26.95 39.06 27.15
N TYR A 6 26.30 39.29 28.30
CA TYR A 6 25.06 38.61 28.65
C TYR A 6 23.91 38.99 27.70
N GLN A 7 23.75 40.29 27.40
CA GLN A 7 22.77 40.78 26.43
C GLN A 7 22.97 40.15 25.04
N ARG A 8 24.21 40.06 24.56
CA ARG A 8 24.53 39.42 23.26
C ARG A 8 24.13 37.95 23.24
N ARG A 9 24.33 37.22 24.35
CA ARG A 9 23.92 35.81 24.47
C ARG A 9 22.40 35.65 24.43
N ILE A 10 21.66 36.55 25.09
CA ILE A 10 20.19 36.56 25.02
C ILE A 10 19.71 36.79 23.59
N GLN A 11 20.26 37.80 22.91
CA GLN A 11 19.90 38.09 21.52
C GLN A 11 20.20 36.90 20.59
N THR A 12 21.35 36.26 20.79
CA THR A 12 21.72 35.05 20.03
C THR A 12 20.70 33.93 20.24
N LEU A 13 20.26 33.71 21.48
CA LEU A 13 19.26 32.70 21.81
C LEU A 13 17.91 33.02 21.17
N GLN A 14 17.45 34.28 21.27
CA GLN A 14 16.19 34.73 20.68
C GLN A 14 16.17 34.56 19.15
N THR A 15 17.27 34.91 18.47
CA THR A 15 17.40 34.71 17.03
C THR A 15 17.32 33.23 16.65
N LYS A 16 18.01 32.37 17.40
CA LYS A 16 17.95 30.92 17.17
C LYS A 16 16.56 30.35 17.40
N LEU A 17 15.86 30.79 18.45
CA LEU A 17 14.51 30.33 18.77
C LEU A 17 13.51 30.78 17.70
N SER A 18 13.62 32.02 17.23
CA SER A 18 12.80 32.53 16.13
C SER A 18 13.01 31.73 14.86
N SER A 19 14.27 31.48 14.48
CA SER A 19 14.62 30.65 13.32
C SER A 19 14.06 29.22 13.43
N TYR A 20 14.19 28.59 14.60
CA TYR A 20 13.62 27.27 14.85
C TYR A 20 12.10 27.24 14.69
N ASN A 21 11.39 28.21 15.28
CA ASN A 21 9.92 28.28 15.18
C ASN A 21 9.47 28.51 13.73
N THR A 22 10.20 29.31 12.95
CA THR A 22 9.94 29.48 11.52
C THR A 22 10.11 28.16 10.78
N MET A 23 11.21 27.43 11.01
CA MET A 23 11.41 26.12 10.38
C MET A 23 10.30 25.13 10.72
N LEU A 24 9.87 25.10 11.98
CA LEU A 24 8.76 24.26 12.42
C LEU A 24 7.47 24.62 11.68
N SER A 25 7.15 25.91 11.59
CA SER A 25 5.98 26.39 10.84
C SER A 25 6.03 26.00 9.36
N THR A 26 7.20 26.07 8.72
CA THR A 26 7.34 25.64 7.32
C THR A 26 7.18 24.13 7.14
N LEU A 27 7.62 23.34 8.13
CA LEU A 27 7.46 21.89 8.11
C LEU A 27 5.99 21.50 8.26
N ASP A 28 5.26 22.16 9.16
CA ASP A 28 3.83 21.93 9.35
C ASP A 28 3.03 22.26 8.07
N GLU A 29 3.38 23.36 7.40
CA GLU A 29 2.78 23.72 6.10
C GLU A 29 3.06 22.66 5.03
N ALA A 30 4.32 22.23 4.90
CA ALA A 30 4.71 21.20 3.93
C ALA A 30 4.00 19.87 4.21
N MET A 31 3.85 19.49 5.48
CA MET A 31 3.11 18.28 5.87
C MET A 31 1.63 18.37 5.50
N GLY A 32 1.00 19.53 5.71
CA GLY A 32 -0.38 19.76 5.27
C GLY A 32 -0.54 19.63 3.75
N GLN A 33 0.40 20.16 2.97
CA GLN A 33 0.37 20.03 1.51
C GLN A 33 0.51 18.58 1.05
N ILE A 34 1.39 17.79 1.69
CA ILE A 34 1.55 16.36 1.39
C ILE A 34 0.25 15.61 1.67
N GLN A 35 -0.40 15.86 2.81
CA GLN A 35 -1.67 15.20 3.15
C GLN A 35 -2.76 15.48 2.13
N LEU A 36 -2.88 16.73 1.64
CA LEU A 36 -3.83 17.09 0.60
C LEU A 36 -3.54 16.37 -0.73
N LEU A 37 -2.27 16.26 -1.11
CA LEU A 37 -1.87 15.53 -2.31
C LEU A 37 -2.12 14.02 -2.20
N GLU A 38 -1.90 13.44 -1.02
CA GLU A 38 -2.20 12.03 -0.74
C GLU A 38 -3.71 11.75 -0.86
N GLU A 39 -4.56 12.65 -0.34
CA GLU A 39 -6.01 12.55 -0.44
C GLU A 39 -6.50 12.65 -1.90
N ASP A 40 -5.97 13.61 -2.66
CA ASP A 40 -6.30 13.76 -4.08
C ASP A 40 -5.88 12.53 -4.89
N LEU A 41 -4.66 12.03 -4.67
CA LEU A 41 -4.15 10.83 -5.35
C LEU A 41 -4.95 9.58 -4.99
N SER A 42 -5.34 9.44 -3.72
CA SER A 42 -6.24 8.38 -3.26
C SER A 42 -7.58 8.43 -4.00
N SER A 43 -8.22 9.61 -4.03
CA SER A 43 -9.49 9.85 -4.72
C SER A 43 -9.38 9.57 -6.23
N TYR A 44 -8.27 9.95 -6.85
CA TYR A 44 -8.01 9.68 -8.26
C TYR A 44 -7.83 8.19 -8.53
N SER A 45 -7.11 7.48 -7.66
CA SER A 45 -6.91 6.03 -7.76
C SER A 45 -8.24 5.27 -7.63
N GLU A 46 -9.15 5.72 -6.75
CA GLU A 46 -10.48 5.15 -6.62
C GLU A 46 -11.31 5.35 -7.89
N LYS A 47 -11.33 6.56 -8.44
CA LYS A 47 -12.00 6.86 -9.72
C LYS A 47 -11.46 6.00 -10.86
N MET A 48 -10.14 5.87 -10.95
CA MET A 48 -9.48 4.98 -11.91
C MET A 48 -9.95 3.53 -11.74
N LEU A 49 -9.92 3.01 -10.52
CA LEU A 49 -10.32 1.63 -10.25
C LEU A 49 -11.82 1.40 -10.53
N MET A 50 -12.69 2.36 -10.20
CA MET A 50 -14.10 2.34 -10.57
C MET A 50 -14.31 2.35 -12.08
N SER A 51 -13.57 3.17 -12.83
CA SER A 51 -13.68 3.23 -14.29
C SER A 51 -13.29 1.89 -14.95
N VAL A 52 -12.24 1.24 -14.45
CA VAL A 52 -11.82 -0.08 -14.94
C VAL A 52 -12.83 -1.15 -14.51
N GLY A 53 -13.35 -1.07 -13.28
CA GLY A 53 -14.34 -2.00 -12.76
C GLY A 53 -15.69 -1.91 -13.48
N THR A 54 -16.10 -0.72 -13.93
CA THR A 54 -17.33 -0.53 -14.71
C THR A 54 -17.18 -1.02 -16.15
N ARG A 55 -16.01 -0.82 -16.78
CA ARG A 55 -15.77 -1.25 -18.17
C ARG A 55 -15.51 -2.75 -18.32
N TYR A 56 -14.69 -3.34 -17.44
CA TYR A 56 -14.24 -4.73 -17.58
C TYR A 56 -14.82 -5.67 -16.51
N GLY A 57 -15.42 -5.13 -15.46
CA GLY A 57 -15.93 -5.91 -14.32
C GLY A 57 -14.85 -6.18 -13.26
N LYS A 58 -15.29 -6.35 -12.01
CA LYS A 58 -14.41 -6.53 -10.82
C LYS A 58 -13.64 -7.87 -10.78
N ASN A 59 -13.96 -8.81 -11.67
CA ASN A 59 -13.27 -10.10 -11.77
C ASN A 59 -12.28 -10.16 -12.95
N SER A 60 -12.20 -9.09 -13.76
CA SER A 60 -11.34 -9.04 -14.94
C SER A 60 -9.86 -8.99 -14.59
N LEU A 61 -9.01 -9.32 -15.57
CA LEU A 61 -7.57 -9.15 -15.44
C LEU A 61 -7.20 -7.66 -15.37
N GLN A 62 -7.89 -6.80 -16.14
CA GLN A 62 -7.65 -5.36 -16.17
C GLN A 62 -7.89 -4.72 -14.80
N TYR A 63 -8.94 -5.14 -14.09
CA TYR A 63 -9.21 -4.65 -12.73
C TYR A 63 -8.08 -5.01 -11.75
N VAL A 64 -7.49 -6.20 -11.89
CA VAL A 64 -6.33 -6.61 -11.06
C VAL A 64 -5.06 -5.86 -11.45
N GLN A 65 -4.83 -5.66 -12.75
CA GLN A 65 -3.71 -4.87 -13.25
C GLN A 65 -3.78 -3.41 -12.79
N ALA A 66 -4.98 -2.85 -12.63
CA ALA A 66 -5.21 -1.53 -12.05
C ALA A 66 -5.05 -1.49 -10.51
N GLY A 67 -4.66 -2.59 -9.87
CA GLY A 67 -4.47 -2.69 -8.42
C GLY A 67 -5.68 -3.19 -7.63
N GLY A 68 -6.78 -3.53 -8.30
CA GLY A 68 -7.98 -4.09 -7.66
C GLY A 68 -7.81 -5.54 -7.20
N LYS A 69 -8.56 -5.95 -6.18
CA LYS A 69 -8.65 -7.36 -5.78
C LYS A 69 -9.92 -7.99 -6.36
N ARG A 70 -9.80 -9.19 -6.93
CA ARG A 70 -10.97 -9.94 -7.43
C ARG A 70 -11.93 -10.23 -6.27
N ARG A 71 -13.23 -10.15 -6.53
CA ARG A 71 -14.22 -10.62 -5.55
C ARG A 71 -14.09 -12.14 -5.48
N GLN A 72 -13.61 -12.64 -4.34
CA GLN A 72 -13.68 -14.08 -4.05
C GLN A 72 -15.16 -14.45 -4.05
N ARG A 73 -15.58 -15.32 -4.98
CA ARG A 73 -16.89 -15.97 -4.84
C ARG A 73 -16.75 -16.92 -3.67
N ASN A 74 -17.37 -16.60 -2.54
CA ASN A 74 -17.56 -17.58 -1.47
C ASN A 74 -18.19 -18.82 -2.12
N LYS A 75 -17.49 -19.96 -2.07
CA LYS A 75 -17.97 -21.27 -2.50
C LYS A 75 -19.09 -21.72 -1.55
N GLY A 76 -20.24 -21.06 -1.62
CA GLY A 76 -21.49 -21.58 -1.09
C GLY A 76 -22.05 -22.57 -2.11
N ALA A 77 -21.86 -23.86 -1.82
CA ALA A 77 -22.52 -25.03 -2.39
C ALA A 77 -22.97 -24.94 -3.87
N SER A 78 -22.16 -25.52 -4.76
CA SER A 78 -22.72 -26.18 -5.96
C SER A 78 -22.04 -27.53 -6.12
N ASN A 79 -22.53 -28.53 -5.37
CA ASN A 79 -22.44 -29.92 -5.82
C ASN A 79 -23.40 -30.05 -7.00
N THR A 80 -22.95 -29.68 -8.20
CA THR A 80 -23.56 -30.15 -9.46
C THR A 80 -22.47 -30.10 -10.52
N GLU A 81 -21.76 -31.22 -10.63
CA GLU A 81 -21.15 -31.69 -11.88
C GLU A 81 -22.20 -31.62 -13.02
N PRO A 82 -21.84 -31.16 -14.23
CA PRO A 82 -21.29 -32.12 -15.17
C PRO A 82 -20.23 -31.61 -16.17
N ALA A 83 -19.30 -32.53 -16.49
CA ALA A 83 -18.72 -32.86 -17.79
C ALA A 83 -18.00 -31.80 -18.65
N THR A 84 -16.67 -31.97 -18.69
CA THR A 84 -15.81 -32.06 -19.90
C THR A 84 -15.94 -31.01 -21.00
N THR A 85 -14.94 -30.13 -21.08
CA THR A 85 -14.24 -29.85 -22.35
C THR A 85 -12.77 -29.57 -22.05
N ALA A 86 -11.93 -30.46 -22.57
CA ALA A 86 -10.49 -30.43 -22.45
C ALA A 86 -9.87 -29.27 -23.24
N ILE A 87 -8.93 -28.55 -22.62
CA ILE A 87 -7.76 -28.05 -23.33
C ILE A 87 -6.56 -28.24 -22.42
N ALA A 88 -5.73 -29.22 -22.76
CA ALA A 88 -4.47 -29.51 -22.10
C ALA A 88 -3.44 -28.43 -22.44
N LEU A 89 -2.77 -27.89 -21.42
CA LEU A 89 -1.42 -27.35 -21.56
C LEU A 89 -0.54 -28.13 -20.60
N ASN A 90 0.11 -29.15 -21.18
CA ASN A 90 1.19 -29.87 -20.54
C ASN A 90 2.35 -28.90 -20.27
N VAL A 91 2.73 -28.76 -19.00
CA VAL A 91 4.13 -28.54 -18.66
C VAL A 91 4.54 -29.68 -17.75
N GLU A 92 5.25 -30.59 -18.40
CA GLU A 92 6.03 -31.69 -17.86
C GLU A 92 6.97 -31.15 -16.78
N LYS A 93 6.88 -31.70 -15.56
CA LYS A 93 8.02 -31.70 -14.64
C LYS A 93 8.19 -33.09 -14.10
N ALA A 94 9.19 -33.76 -14.65
CA ALA A 94 9.66 -35.07 -14.23
C ALA A 94 10.01 -35.09 -12.73
N THR A 95 9.65 -36.23 -12.17
CA THR A 95 10.08 -36.93 -10.96
C THR A 95 11.54 -36.64 -10.54
N THR A 96 11.89 -36.65 -9.25
CA THR A 96 12.07 -37.88 -8.46
C THR A 96 12.30 -37.57 -6.97
N ASN A 97 11.63 -38.37 -6.11
CA ASN A 97 12.02 -38.99 -4.83
C ASN A 97 13.00 -38.24 -3.88
N GLY A 98 12.77 -38.05 -2.58
CA GLY A 98 11.83 -38.64 -1.62
C GLY A 98 12.56 -38.86 -0.29
N LYS A 99 12.01 -38.46 0.86
CA LYS A 99 12.37 -39.06 2.17
C LYS A 99 11.39 -38.69 3.31
N SER A 100 10.72 -39.74 3.79
CA SER A 100 10.17 -40.02 5.12
C SER A 100 9.16 -39.06 5.79
N THR A 101 7.93 -39.54 5.85
CA THR A 101 7.02 -39.44 7.00
C THR A 101 7.59 -40.19 8.21
N GLU A 102 7.58 -39.61 9.41
CA GLU A 102 7.12 -40.31 10.62
C GLU A 102 6.81 -39.36 11.79
N THR A 103 5.73 -39.71 12.49
CA THR A 103 5.05 -39.00 13.56
C THR A 103 5.37 -39.66 14.91
N ALA A 104 5.70 -38.88 15.94
CA ALA A 104 5.57 -39.21 17.37
C ALA A 104 5.67 -37.86 18.11
N VAL A 105 4.66 -37.26 18.75
CA VAL A 105 3.88 -37.63 19.95
C VAL A 105 4.75 -37.94 21.16
N ASN A 106 4.62 -37.04 22.15
CA ASN A 106 5.19 -36.97 23.51
C ASN A 106 6.60 -36.41 23.66
#